data_AF-A0A2R4SY68-F1
#
_entry.id   AF-A0A2R4SY68-F1
#
_cell.length_a   1.000
_cell.length_b   1.000
_cell.length_c   1.000
_cell.angle_alpha   90.00
_cell.angle_beta   90.00
_cell.angle_gamma   90.00
#
_symmetry.space_group_name_H-M   'P 1'
#
loop_
_entity.id
_entity.type
_entity.pdbx_description
1 polymer ?
#
loop_
_entity_poly.entity_id
_entity_poly.type
_entity_poly.pdbx_seq_one_letter_code
_entity_poly.pdbx_strand_id
1 'polypeptide(L)'
;MFSTLRPHPPGAGETLVLGATGAGGDGSEPYFFLSYAHTPKNHPKDKDPNIWVERFYRDLCAHVLQLTSLPAGVPAGFLDQQMQPGEGWQERLSEALANCRVFVPLYSPRYFLSEQCGREWFVFSTRAVHHQARSNSNAVSGIVPALWVPVPAKQLPQPAERLQFNHATFGDDYADEGFYGLIKLRYLRDQYERAVYLLAKRIVSVAEQTRIAQGDPHQDYGAMPSAFGPPGPAREMEVSVLACSQSDLPQDRGPDCYGPRPRDWNPYHPKSSRPLADHAVDLVRNLDYRVRVGEFEADAERLLAADSPQAPGLLLLDRWALDAPHRRELVRRLCAEERPWFSVMIPWNREDPESRQREGELNRVTERSLAPRLEERSGHRTPSGGLPTLEAFSQELPGAVKAADRHYAAHARTYPPQGPSDPIPRVLPSGIGYGAGVPASTARDADQGKGNADKGQVSS
;
A
#
# COMPACT_ATOMS: atom_id res chain seq x y z
N MET A 1 51.56 -22.22 -70.27
CA MET A 1 51.00 -21.36 -71.34
C MET A 1 49.54 -21.09 -71.01
N PHE A 2 49.19 -19.80 -70.98
CA PHE A 2 47.88 -19.14 -70.82
C PHE A 2 46.61 -20.00 -70.85
N SER A 3 45.68 -19.80 -69.90
CA SER A 3 44.62 -18.79 -70.09
C SER A 3 43.72 -18.61 -68.86
N THR A 4 43.39 -17.35 -68.63
CA THR A 4 42.49 -16.70 -67.67
C THR A 4 41.01 -17.06 -67.82
N LEU A 5 40.27 -17.13 -66.71
CA LEU A 5 38.84 -16.78 -66.65
C LEU A 5 38.54 -15.91 -65.41
N ARG A 6 37.77 -14.85 -65.66
CA ARG A 6 37.39 -13.73 -64.78
C ARG A 6 36.33 -14.12 -63.72
N PRO A 7 36.17 -13.32 -62.64
CA PRO A 7 35.13 -13.54 -61.62
C PRO A 7 33.76 -12.98 -62.04
N HIS A 8 32.68 -13.67 -61.64
CA HIS A 8 31.30 -13.16 -61.62
C HIS A 8 30.90 -12.82 -60.17
N PRO A 9 30.03 -11.81 -59.93
CA PRO A 9 29.69 -11.32 -58.60
C PRO A 9 28.68 -12.25 -57.87
N PRO A 10 28.65 -12.25 -56.52
CA PRO A 10 27.65 -13.01 -55.79
C PRO A 10 26.27 -12.36 -55.94
N GLY A 11 25.34 -13.15 -56.48
CA GLY A 11 23.90 -12.86 -56.46
C GLY A 11 23.34 -12.99 -55.05
N ALA A 12 22.29 -12.22 -54.80
CA ALA A 12 21.54 -12.13 -53.56
C ALA A 12 21.13 -13.53 -53.05
N GLY A 13 21.58 -13.87 -51.84
CA GLY A 13 21.07 -15.01 -51.09
C GLY A 13 19.75 -14.61 -50.42
N GLU A 14 18.64 -15.03 -51.01
CA GLU A 14 17.36 -15.19 -50.32
C GLU A 14 17.59 -16.07 -49.09
N THR A 15 17.35 -15.49 -47.90
CA THR A 15 17.35 -16.25 -46.66
C THR A 15 16.03 -17.01 -46.58
N LEU A 16 16.06 -18.27 -47.00
CA LEU A 16 15.01 -19.25 -46.74
C LEU A 16 14.86 -19.44 -45.23
N VAL A 17 13.76 -18.92 -44.70
CA VAL A 17 13.26 -19.18 -43.35
C VAL A 17 12.85 -20.66 -43.29
N LEU A 18 13.78 -21.51 -42.83
CA LEU A 18 13.46 -22.84 -42.36
C LEU A 18 13.01 -22.72 -40.91
N GLY A 19 11.70 -22.87 -40.71
CA GLY A 19 11.06 -22.95 -39.40
C GLY A 19 11.63 -24.09 -38.58
N ALA A 20 12.45 -23.75 -37.60
CA ALA A 20 12.69 -24.59 -36.45
C ALA A 20 11.60 -24.25 -35.42
N THR A 21 10.57 -25.09 -35.35
CA THR A 21 9.74 -25.23 -34.15
C THR A 21 10.63 -25.76 -33.03
N GLY A 22 11.37 -24.86 -32.41
CA GLY A 22 12.08 -25.09 -31.16
C GLY A 22 11.14 -24.84 -30.00
N ALA A 23 10.78 -25.88 -29.27
CA ALA A 23 10.29 -25.78 -27.92
C ALA A 23 11.34 -25.04 -27.07
N GLY A 24 11.16 -23.73 -26.85
CA GLY A 24 11.87 -22.95 -25.84
C GLY A 24 10.88 -22.65 -24.72
N GLY A 25 11.20 -22.75 -23.44
CA GLY A 25 12.47 -22.95 -22.76
C GLY A 25 12.19 -22.67 -21.29
N ASP A 26 11.74 -23.70 -20.60
CA ASP A 26 11.46 -23.80 -19.16
C ASP A 26 12.74 -23.43 -18.38
N GLY A 27 12.83 -22.22 -17.81
CA GLY A 27 14.06 -21.80 -17.14
C GLY A 27 14.24 -20.36 -16.66
N SER A 28 13.26 -19.45 -16.80
CA SER A 28 13.37 -18.07 -16.28
C SER A 28 12.50 -17.76 -15.06
N GLU A 29 11.77 -18.75 -14.55
CA GLU A 29 10.72 -18.53 -13.56
C GLU A 29 11.23 -18.69 -12.12
N PRO A 30 10.82 -17.82 -11.18
CA PRO A 30 11.30 -17.87 -9.80
C PRO A 30 10.79 -19.13 -9.09
N TYR A 31 11.66 -19.78 -8.30
CA TYR A 31 11.26 -20.94 -7.50
C TYR A 31 10.17 -20.59 -6.49
N PHE A 32 10.26 -19.39 -5.91
CA PHE A 32 9.32 -18.94 -4.90
C PHE A 32 8.91 -17.48 -5.06
N PHE A 33 7.71 -17.20 -4.57
CA PHE A 33 7.19 -15.85 -4.37
C PHE A 33 7.14 -15.56 -2.86
N LEU A 34 7.85 -14.54 -2.39
CA LEU A 34 7.82 -14.09 -1.00
C LEU A 34 6.83 -12.94 -0.84
N SER A 35 5.69 -13.25 -0.22
CA SER A 35 4.61 -12.32 0.10
C SER A 35 4.78 -11.81 1.53
N TYR A 36 4.83 -10.49 1.73
CA TYR A 36 4.93 -9.89 3.07
C TYR A 36 4.18 -8.58 3.16
N ALA A 37 3.71 -8.24 4.37
CA ALA A 37 3.11 -6.93 4.61
C ALA A 37 4.17 -5.90 4.96
N HIS A 38 4.16 -4.80 4.23
CA HIS A 38 5.05 -3.67 4.43
C HIS A 38 4.80 -2.99 5.78
N THR A 39 5.88 -2.69 6.50
CA THR A 39 5.80 -1.85 7.68
C THR A 39 5.91 -0.39 7.25
N PRO A 40 4.94 0.48 7.58
CA PRO A 40 5.00 1.87 7.18
C PRO A 40 6.04 2.63 8.02
N LYS A 41 6.83 3.51 7.40
CA LYS A 41 7.76 4.42 8.10
C LYS A 41 7.00 5.33 9.06
N ASN A 42 7.43 5.46 10.31
CA ASN A 42 6.79 6.36 11.27
C ASN A 42 6.97 7.83 10.86
N HIS A 43 8.16 8.17 10.36
CA HIS A 43 8.49 9.47 9.80
C HIS A 43 9.21 9.31 8.44
N PRO A 44 9.04 10.23 7.45
CA PRO A 44 9.68 10.12 6.14
C PRO A 44 11.21 10.03 6.17
N LYS A 45 11.82 10.62 7.21
CA LYS A 45 13.29 10.59 7.45
C LYS A 45 13.78 9.31 8.14
N ASP A 46 12.87 8.45 8.63
CA ASP A 46 13.28 7.21 9.27
C ASP A 46 13.85 6.22 8.25
N LYS A 47 14.78 5.39 8.72
CA LYS A 47 15.25 4.24 7.92
C LYS A 47 14.06 3.36 7.56
N ASP A 48 14.10 2.79 6.36
CA ASP A 48 13.08 1.86 5.92
C ASP A 48 12.99 0.66 6.88
N PRO A 49 11.84 0.43 7.54
CA PRO A 49 11.69 -0.71 8.43
C PRO A 49 11.77 -2.05 7.67
N ASN A 50 11.54 -2.06 6.35
CA ASN A 50 11.52 -3.25 5.51
C ASN A 50 12.91 -3.70 5.03
N ILE A 51 13.98 -2.92 5.32
CA ILE A 51 15.37 -3.28 4.95
C ILE A 51 15.80 -4.67 5.48
N TRP A 52 15.18 -5.12 6.58
CA TRP A 52 15.45 -6.44 7.16
C TRP A 52 14.78 -7.56 6.37
N VAL A 53 13.62 -7.30 5.76
CA VAL A 53 12.96 -8.24 4.86
C VAL A 53 13.77 -8.40 3.58
N GLU A 54 14.30 -7.30 3.04
CA GLU A 54 15.19 -7.36 1.86
C GLU A 54 16.47 -8.16 2.14
N ARG A 55 17.07 -7.96 3.32
CA ARG A 55 18.20 -8.78 3.77
C ARG A 55 17.82 -10.25 3.84
N PHE A 56 16.71 -10.57 4.51
CA PHE A 56 16.21 -11.95 4.63
C PHE A 56 15.98 -12.58 3.25
N TYR A 57 15.33 -11.86 2.34
CA TYR A 57 15.08 -12.30 0.97
C TYR A 57 16.37 -12.60 0.22
N ARG A 58 17.37 -11.71 0.28
CA ARG A 58 18.67 -11.94 -0.37
C ARG A 58 19.37 -13.18 0.19
N ASP A 59 19.39 -13.32 1.51
CA ASP A 59 20.03 -14.45 2.19
C ASP A 59 19.31 -15.77 1.82
N LEU A 60 17.97 -15.74 1.72
CA LEU A 60 17.15 -16.88 1.25
C LEU A 60 17.43 -17.24 -0.21
N CYS A 61 17.47 -16.26 -1.12
CA CYS A 61 17.83 -16.47 -2.52
C CYS A 61 19.22 -17.09 -2.66
N ALA A 62 20.20 -16.63 -1.87
CA ALA A 62 21.55 -17.18 -1.90
C ALA A 62 21.56 -18.68 -1.57
N HIS A 63 20.82 -19.11 -0.55
CA HIS A 63 20.70 -20.53 -0.22
C HIS A 63 19.95 -21.33 -1.31
N VAL A 64 18.86 -20.81 -1.86
CA VAL A 64 18.12 -21.50 -2.95
C VAL A 64 19.00 -21.67 -4.19
N LEU A 65 19.79 -20.66 -4.55
CA LEU A 65 20.75 -20.77 -5.66
C LEU A 65 21.79 -21.87 -5.42
N GLN A 66 22.29 -22.03 -4.20
CA GLN A 66 23.25 -23.10 -3.86
C GLN A 66 22.61 -24.49 -3.86
N LEU A 67 21.29 -24.57 -3.66
CA LEU A 67 20.54 -25.83 -3.59
C LEU A 67 19.92 -26.24 -4.92
N THR A 68 20.07 -25.45 -5.99
CA THR A 68 19.42 -25.67 -7.28
C THR A 68 20.41 -25.55 -8.44
N SER A 69 20.01 -25.97 -9.63
CA SER A 69 20.80 -25.85 -10.87
C SER A 69 20.41 -24.63 -11.71
N LEU A 70 19.92 -23.56 -11.07
CA LEU A 70 19.47 -22.36 -11.77
C LEU A 70 20.63 -21.74 -12.59
N PRO A 71 20.41 -21.40 -13.87
CA PRO A 71 21.41 -20.70 -14.68
C PRO A 71 21.77 -19.33 -14.10
N ALA A 72 22.98 -18.87 -14.39
CA ALA A 72 23.40 -17.53 -14.01
C ALA A 72 22.46 -16.47 -14.61
N GLY A 73 22.02 -15.53 -13.78
CA GLY A 73 21.11 -14.44 -14.19
C GLY A 73 19.62 -14.73 -13.97
N VAL A 74 19.24 -15.96 -13.61
CA VAL A 74 17.85 -16.30 -13.26
C VAL A 74 17.59 -16.01 -11.78
N PRO A 75 16.56 -15.21 -11.43
CA PRO A 75 16.25 -14.93 -10.03
C PRO A 75 15.68 -16.18 -9.34
N ALA A 76 16.25 -16.56 -8.19
CA ALA A 76 15.78 -17.71 -7.42
C ALA A 76 14.41 -17.49 -6.77
N GLY A 77 14.04 -16.25 -6.50
CA GLY A 77 12.73 -15.90 -5.98
C GLY A 77 12.25 -14.58 -6.56
N PHE A 78 11.02 -14.23 -6.20
CA PHE A 78 10.45 -12.91 -6.37
C PHE A 78 10.05 -12.39 -4.99
N LEU A 79 10.37 -11.13 -4.69
CA LEU A 79 9.93 -10.44 -3.49
C LEU A 79 8.89 -9.41 -3.89
N ASP A 80 7.74 -9.40 -3.23
CA ASP A 80 6.76 -8.32 -3.38
C ASP A 80 7.26 -7.04 -2.71
N GLN A 81 8.26 -6.41 -3.33
CA GLN A 81 8.67 -5.06 -2.99
C GLN A 81 7.56 -4.12 -3.47
N GLN A 82 7.12 -3.20 -2.63
CA GLN A 82 6.13 -2.22 -3.06
C GLN A 82 6.54 -1.60 -4.39
N MET A 83 5.55 -1.50 -5.29
CA MET A 83 5.54 -0.74 -6.55
C MET A 83 6.70 0.25 -6.64
N GLN A 84 7.80 -0.21 -7.25
CA GLN A 84 8.74 0.75 -7.78
C GLN A 84 7.99 1.55 -8.85
N PRO A 85 8.06 2.88 -8.78
CA PRO A 85 7.38 3.71 -9.76
C PRO A 85 8.03 3.50 -11.13
N GLY A 86 7.35 2.74 -11.98
CA GLY A 86 7.78 2.39 -13.34
C GLY A 86 6.80 1.44 -14.02
N GLU A 87 6.82 1.42 -15.35
CA GLU A 87 6.04 0.46 -16.15
C GLU A 87 6.40 -0.99 -15.80
N GLY A 88 5.39 -1.87 -15.79
CA GLY A 88 5.62 -3.32 -15.74
C GLY A 88 5.63 -3.96 -14.36
N TRP A 89 5.49 -3.23 -13.24
CA TRP A 89 5.55 -3.87 -11.92
C TRP A 89 4.33 -4.75 -11.63
N GLN A 90 3.12 -4.28 -11.94
CA GLN A 90 1.91 -5.08 -11.77
C GLN A 90 1.93 -6.29 -12.70
N GLU A 91 2.41 -6.11 -13.93
CA GLU A 91 2.59 -7.18 -14.90
C GLU A 91 3.61 -8.19 -14.39
N ARG A 92 4.77 -7.75 -13.88
CA ARG A 92 5.78 -8.63 -13.26
C ARG A 92 5.28 -9.33 -12.01
N LEU A 93 4.48 -8.66 -11.19
CA LEU A 93 3.84 -9.23 -10.01
C LEU A 93 2.87 -10.35 -10.42
N SER A 94 1.99 -10.07 -11.40
CA SER A 94 1.05 -11.05 -11.95
C SER A 94 1.78 -12.20 -12.63
N GLU A 95 2.82 -11.95 -13.42
CA GLU A 95 3.68 -12.97 -14.03
C GLU A 95 4.37 -13.82 -12.96
N ALA A 96 4.97 -13.21 -11.95
CA ALA A 96 5.64 -13.93 -10.87
C ALA A 96 4.64 -14.77 -10.07
N LEU A 97 3.45 -14.25 -9.76
CA LEU A 97 2.39 -15.00 -9.08
C LEU A 97 1.77 -16.08 -9.96
N ALA A 98 1.71 -15.90 -11.27
CA ALA A 98 1.22 -16.91 -12.21
C ALA A 98 2.23 -18.06 -12.36
N ASN A 99 3.53 -17.77 -12.28
CA ASN A 99 4.58 -18.73 -12.63
C ASN A 99 5.33 -19.31 -11.41
N CYS A 100 5.26 -18.69 -10.23
CA CYS A 100 5.95 -19.21 -9.06
C CYS A 100 5.49 -20.62 -8.70
N ARG A 101 6.45 -21.45 -8.26
CA ARG A 101 6.20 -22.84 -7.84
C ARG A 101 5.84 -22.94 -6.37
N VAL A 102 6.42 -22.07 -5.55
CA VAL A 102 6.20 -22.05 -4.10
C VAL A 102 5.77 -20.65 -3.67
N PHE A 103 4.69 -20.57 -2.90
CA PHE A 103 4.25 -19.33 -2.26
C PHE A 103 4.74 -19.30 -0.82
N VAL A 104 5.49 -18.27 -0.45
CA VAL A 104 6.10 -18.11 0.86
C VAL A 104 5.46 -16.89 1.55
N PRO A 105 4.38 -17.09 2.32
CA PRO A 105 3.76 -16.02 3.09
C PRO A 105 4.60 -15.74 4.35
N LEU A 106 4.95 -14.48 4.56
CA LEU A 106 5.79 -14.03 5.66
C LEU A 106 4.91 -13.51 6.82
N TYR A 107 4.58 -14.42 7.73
CA TYR A 107 3.60 -14.23 8.80
C TYR A 107 4.01 -13.14 9.77
N SER A 108 3.09 -12.20 9.95
CA SER A 108 3.08 -11.19 10.99
C SER A 108 1.62 -10.79 11.26
N PRO A 109 1.30 -10.13 12.37
CA PRO A 109 -0.07 -9.63 12.57
C PRO A 109 -0.55 -8.73 11.42
N ARG A 110 0.34 -7.90 10.84
CA ARG A 110 0.01 -7.05 9.69
C ARG A 110 -0.21 -7.85 8.40
N TYR A 111 0.52 -8.95 8.21
CA TYR A 111 0.34 -9.83 7.05
C TYR A 111 -1.12 -10.26 6.88
N PHE A 112 -1.76 -10.66 7.97
CA PHE A 112 -3.14 -11.14 7.94
C PHE A 112 -4.19 -10.02 7.94
N LEU A 113 -3.79 -8.76 8.16
CA LEU A 113 -4.65 -7.59 7.98
C LEU A 113 -4.56 -7.02 6.55
N SER A 114 -3.50 -7.34 5.82
CA SER A 114 -3.28 -6.85 4.47
C SER A 114 -4.20 -7.54 3.46
N GLU A 115 -5.09 -6.75 2.84
CA GLU A 115 -5.95 -7.23 1.76
C GLU A 115 -5.13 -7.71 0.56
N GLN A 116 -4.05 -7.02 0.25
CA GLN A 116 -3.09 -7.36 -0.80
C GLN A 116 -2.48 -8.75 -0.57
N CYS A 117 -1.89 -9.01 0.61
CA CYS A 117 -1.36 -10.33 0.92
C CYS A 117 -2.42 -11.44 0.84
N GLY A 118 -3.66 -11.11 1.22
CA GLY A 118 -4.80 -12.02 1.09
C GLY A 118 -5.19 -12.32 -0.35
N ARG A 119 -5.08 -11.35 -1.26
CA ARG A 119 -5.32 -11.54 -2.71
C ARG A 119 -4.24 -12.38 -3.36
N GLU A 120 -2.98 -12.12 -3.05
CA GLU A 120 -1.82 -12.95 -3.44
C GLU A 120 -2.03 -14.41 -3.06
N TRP A 121 -2.41 -14.64 -1.81
CA TRP A 121 -2.75 -15.97 -1.31
C TRP A 121 -3.91 -16.58 -2.11
N PHE A 122 -4.98 -15.82 -2.33
CA PHE A 122 -6.16 -16.30 -3.05
C PHE A 122 -5.80 -16.74 -4.47
N VAL A 123 -5.06 -15.91 -5.21
CA VAL A 123 -4.61 -16.19 -6.58
C VAL A 123 -3.77 -17.47 -6.62
N PHE A 124 -2.77 -17.59 -5.74
CA PHE A 124 -1.93 -18.79 -5.70
C PHE A 124 -2.71 -20.05 -5.31
N SER A 125 -3.54 -19.98 -4.27
CA SER A 125 -4.30 -21.13 -3.78
C SER A 125 -5.32 -21.65 -4.80
N THR A 126 -5.90 -20.75 -5.61
CA THR A 126 -6.82 -21.12 -6.70
C THR A 126 -6.12 -21.96 -7.77
N ARG A 127 -4.85 -21.63 -8.13
CA ARG A 127 -4.03 -22.44 -9.04
C ARG A 127 -3.82 -23.86 -8.51
N ALA A 128 -3.49 -23.98 -7.22
CA ALA A 128 -3.23 -25.26 -6.58
C ALA A 128 -4.48 -26.17 -6.56
N VAL A 129 -5.66 -25.61 -6.28
CA VAL A 129 -6.94 -26.34 -6.30
C VAL A 129 -7.30 -26.81 -7.72
N HIS A 130 -7.17 -25.96 -8.74
CA HIS A 130 -7.43 -26.36 -10.12
C HIS A 130 -6.48 -27.46 -10.60
N HIS A 131 -5.22 -27.46 -10.15
CA HIS A 131 -4.28 -28.53 -10.46
C HIS A 131 -4.61 -29.85 -9.74
N GLN A 132 -5.03 -29.81 -8.47
CA GLN A 132 -5.45 -31.00 -7.71
C GLN A 132 -6.66 -31.68 -8.35
N ALA A 133 -7.67 -30.90 -8.74
CA ALA A 133 -8.88 -31.41 -9.41
C ALA A 133 -8.58 -32.13 -10.74
N ARG A 134 -7.48 -31.77 -11.42
CA ARG A 134 -7.08 -32.37 -12.71
C ARG A 134 -6.14 -33.56 -12.57
N SER A 135 -5.36 -33.64 -11.49
CA SER A 135 -4.28 -34.63 -11.34
C SER A 135 -4.60 -35.79 -10.38
N ASN A 136 -5.74 -35.78 -9.68
CA ASN A 136 -6.17 -36.80 -8.73
C ASN A 136 -5.08 -37.17 -7.69
N SER A 137 -4.19 -36.23 -7.38
CA SER A 137 -3.03 -36.42 -6.50
C SER A 137 -3.27 -35.76 -5.14
N ASN A 138 -2.84 -36.43 -4.06
CA ASN A 138 -2.71 -35.84 -2.73
C ASN A 138 -1.54 -34.84 -2.74
N ALA A 139 -1.73 -33.68 -3.38
CA ALA A 139 -0.68 -32.71 -3.55
C ALA A 139 -0.33 -32.04 -2.21
N VAL A 140 0.96 -32.05 -1.88
CA VAL A 140 1.54 -31.18 -0.84
C VAL A 140 1.15 -29.74 -1.19
N SER A 141 0.77 -28.93 -0.19
CA SER A 141 0.49 -27.51 -0.42
C SER A 141 1.77 -26.84 -0.97
N GLY A 142 1.64 -26.11 -2.08
CA GLY A 142 2.70 -25.24 -2.60
C GLY A 142 3.00 -24.03 -1.72
N ILE A 143 2.35 -23.92 -0.55
CA ILE A 143 2.51 -22.82 0.39
C ILE A 143 3.46 -23.25 1.51
N VAL A 144 4.56 -22.51 1.68
CA VAL A 144 5.55 -22.71 2.75
C VAL A 144 5.58 -21.45 3.64
N PRO A 145 4.85 -21.43 4.76
CA PRO A 145 4.80 -20.24 5.61
C PRO A 145 6.11 -19.99 6.36
N ALA A 146 6.56 -18.74 6.32
CA ALA A 146 7.71 -18.24 7.05
C ALA A 146 7.21 -17.30 8.17
N LEU A 147 7.80 -17.37 9.36
CA LEU A 147 7.41 -16.57 10.51
C LEU A 147 8.31 -15.33 10.60
N TRP A 148 7.76 -14.15 10.38
CA TRP A 148 8.49 -12.89 10.60
C TRP A 148 8.50 -12.52 12.07
N VAL A 149 7.31 -12.53 12.67
CA VAL A 149 7.06 -12.30 14.09
C VAL A 149 5.98 -13.30 14.50
N PRO A 150 6.05 -13.90 15.70
CA PRO A 150 5.02 -14.81 16.20
C PRO A 150 3.62 -14.22 16.08
N VAL A 151 2.70 -15.00 15.53
CA VAL A 151 1.28 -14.64 15.40
C VAL A 151 0.46 -15.55 16.31
N PRO A 152 -0.28 -15.00 17.28
CA PRO A 152 -1.18 -15.80 18.12
C PRO A 152 -2.21 -16.56 17.28
N ALA A 153 -2.50 -17.82 17.63
CA ALA A 153 -3.44 -18.65 16.88
C ALA A 153 -4.80 -17.97 16.63
N LYS A 154 -5.31 -17.22 17.61
CA LYS A 154 -6.57 -16.45 17.51
C LYS A 154 -6.57 -15.33 16.44
N GLN A 155 -5.41 -14.97 15.90
CA GLN A 155 -5.25 -13.96 14.84
C GLN A 155 -5.02 -14.60 13.47
N LEU A 156 -4.89 -15.92 13.39
CA LEU A 156 -4.70 -16.61 12.12
C LEU A 156 -6.04 -16.72 11.40
N PRO A 157 -6.13 -16.32 10.11
CA PRO A 157 -7.31 -16.56 9.32
C PRO A 157 -7.41 -18.04 8.93
N GLN A 158 -8.62 -18.49 8.63
CA GLN A 158 -8.92 -19.90 8.32
C GLN A 158 -8.01 -20.54 7.25
N PRO A 159 -7.57 -19.87 6.18
CA PRO A 159 -6.61 -20.46 5.23
C PRO A 159 -5.25 -20.77 5.85
N ALA A 160 -4.77 -19.93 6.76
CA ALA A 160 -3.48 -20.12 7.44
C ALA A 160 -3.58 -21.25 8.49
N GLU A 161 -4.67 -21.29 9.27
CA GLU A 161 -4.93 -22.37 10.24
C GLU A 161 -4.96 -23.75 9.58
N ARG A 162 -5.55 -23.84 8.37
CA ARG A 162 -5.65 -25.09 7.60
C ARG A 162 -4.31 -25.65 7.12
N LEU A 163 -3.24 -24.84 7.05
CA LEU A 163 -1.92 -25.33 6.64
C LEU A 163 -1.24 -26.19 7.72
N GLN A 164 -1.59 -26.00 9.01
CA GLN A 164 -1.00 -26.72 10.15
C GLN A 164 0.53 -26.84 10.09
N PHE A 165 1.22 -25.74 9.78
CA PHE A 165 2.67 -25.75 9.61
C PHE A 165 3.40 -25.70 10.95
N ASN A 166 4.31 -26.64 11.20
CA ASN A 166 5.12 -26.66 12.42
C ASN A 166 6.41 -25.86 12.26
N HIS A 167 6.41 -24.61 12.76
CA HIS A 167 7.58 -23.72 12.70
C HIS A 167 8.79 -24.21 13.51
N ALA A 168 8.60 -24.99 14.57
CA ALA A 168 9.70 -25.53 15.39
C ALA A 168 10.64 -26.46 14.59
N THR A 169 10.19 -26.96 13.44
CA THR A 169 11.06 -27.73 12.51
C THR A 169 12.24 -26.92 11.97
N PHE A 170 12.19 -25.58 12.05
CA PHE A 170 13.28 -24.70 11.68
C PHE A 170 14.10 -24.21 12.89
N GLY A 171 13.75 -24.63 14.10
CA GLY A 171 14.39 -24.28 15.37
C GLY A 171 13.42 -23.64 16.36
N ASP A 172 13.62 -23.91 17.66
CA ASP A 172 12.76 -23.38 18.72
C ASP A 172 12.89 -21.86 18.84
N ASP A 173 14.12 -21.33 18.82
CA ASP A 173 14.38 -19.88 18.81
C ASP A 173 13.69 -19.18 17.63
N TYR A 174 13.56 -19.85 16.48
CA TYR A 174 12.83 -19.32 15.33
C TYR A 174 11.32 -19.30 15.56
N ALA A 175 10.76 -20.35 16.16
CA ALA A 175 9.34 -20.41 16.48
C ALA A 175 8.94 -19.34 17.51
N ASP A 176 9.82 -19.07 18.46
CA ASP A 176 9.59 -18.12 19.55
C ASP A 176 9.82 -16.66 19.16
N GLU A 177 10.82 -16.37 18.30
CA GLU A 177 11.21 -14.99 17.96
C GLU A 177 10.80 -14.56 16.53
N GLY A 178 10.60 -15.52 15.62
CA GLY A 178 10.49 -15.27 14.19
C GLY A 178 11.78 -14.66 13.57
N PHE A 179 11.82 -14.54 12.25
CA PHE A 179 12.99 -13.99 11.55
C PHE A 179 13.35 -12.57 11.98
N TYR A 180 12.37 -11.73 12.36
CA TYR A 180 12.65 -10.38 12.83
C TYR A 180 13.50 -10.40 14.11
N GLY A 181 13.12 -11.21 15.10
CA GLY A 181 13.88 -11.33 16.34
C GLY A 181 15.27 -11.92 16.10
N LEU A 182 15.36 -13.01 15.32
CA LEU A 182 16.65 -13.63 14.97
C LEU A 182 17.62 -12.66 14.26
N ILE A 183 17.12 -11.82 13.35
CA ILE A 183 17.94 -10.82 12.64
C ILE A 183 18.42 -9.71 13.58
N LYS A 184 17.59 -9.32 14.55
CA LYS A 184 17.85 -8.17 15.43
C LYS A 184 18.72 -8.52 16.63
N LEU A 185 18.56 -9.72 17.16
CA LEU A 185 19.24 -10.19 18.36
C LEU A 185 20.57 -10.81 17.96
N ARG A 186 21.67 -10.08 18.21
CA ARG A 186 23.02 -10.48 17.76
C ARG A 186 23.46 -11.88 18.21
N TYR A 187 22.98 -12.32 19.38
CA TYR A 187 23.31 -13.64 19.92
C TYR A 187 22.55 -14.79 19.23
N LEU A 188 21.51 -14.49 18.43
CA LEU A 188 20.73 -15.46 17.67
C LEU A 188 21.17 -15.56 16.20
N ARG A 189 22.40 -15.13 15.88
CA ARG A 189 22.89 -15.11 14.51
C ARG A 189 22.98 -16.51 13.89
N ASP A 190 23.47 -17.49 14.64
CA ASP A 190 23.64 -18.86 14.14
C ASP A 190 22.25 -19.51 13.90
N GLN A 191 21.28 -19.18 14.75
CA GLN A 191 19.89 -19.57 14.63
C GLN A 191 19.24 -18.95 13.39
N TYR A 192 19.51 -17.66 13.12
CA TYR A 192 19.08 -17.01 11.88
C TYR A 192 19.61 -17.75 10.65
N GLU A 193 20.92 -17.94 10.56
CA GLU A 193 21.57 -18.60 9.41
C GLU A 193 21.02 -20.02 9.22
N ARG A 194 20.84 -20.78 10.31
CA ARG A 194 20.23 -22.11 10.28
C ARG A 194 18.77 -22.10 9.82
N ALA A 195 17.94 -21.20 10.35
CA ALA A 195 16.51 -21.14 10.03
C ALA A 195 16.29 -20.75 8.56
N VAL A 196 17.06 -19.80 8.02
CA VAL A 196 17.00 -19.41 6.59
C VAL A 196 17.40 -20.59 5.70
N TYR A 197 18.48 -21.31 6.05
CA TYR A 197 18.89 -22.50 5.31
C TYR A 197 17.83 -23.61 5.31
N LEU A 198 17.20 -23.89 6.46
CA LEU A 198 16.15 -24.90 6.57
C LEU A 198 14.89 -24.50 5.79
N LEU A 199 14.53 -23.22 5.80
CA LEU A 199 13.45 -22.70 4.96
C LEU A 199 13.79 -22.87 3.47
N ALA A 200 15.01 -22.54 3.04
CA ALA A 200 15.45 -22.72 1.66
C ALA A 200 15.34 -24.19 1.21
N LYS A 201 15.82 -25.13 2.04
CA LYS A 201 15.65 -26.57 1.78
C LYS A 201 14.19 -26.97 1.65
N ARG A 202 13.30 -26.42 2.49
CA ARG A 202 11.87 -26.72 2.42
C ARG A 202 11.26 -26.17 1.13
N ILE A 203 11.62 -24.96 0.71
CA ILE A 203 11.16 -24.37 -0.55
C ILE A 203 11.58 -25.24 -1.74
N VAL A 204 12.86 -25.62 -1.84
CA VAL A 204 13.35 -26.47 -2.94
C VAL A 204 12.65 -27.82 -2.94
N SER A 205 12.53 -28.46 -1.78
CA SER A 205 11.83 -29.74 -1.65
C SER A 205 10.36 -29.65 -2.07
N VAL A 206 9.64 -28.59 -1.68
CA VAL A 206 8.24 -28.40 -2.10
C VAL A 206 8.17 -28.11 -3.59
N ALA A 207 9.03 -27.24 -4.13
CA ALA A 207 9.07 -26.93 -5.55
C ALA A 207 9.26 -28.19 -6.40
N GLU A 208 10.16 -29.10 -6.01
CA GLU A 208 10.43 -30.35 -6.73
C GLU A 208 9.28 -31.36 -6.64
N GLN A 209 8.57 -31.39 -5.51
CA GLN A 209 7.48 -32.33 -5.25
C GLN A 209 6.13 -31.86 -5.78
N THR A 210 5.93 -30.55 -5.89
CA THR A 210 4.70 -29.95 -6.40
C THR A 210 4.88 -29.48 -7.83
N ARG A 211 4.11 -30.07 -8.75
CA ARG A 211 3.85 -29.48 -10.06
C ARG A 211 2.57 -28.66 -9.90
N ILE A 212 2.68 -27.34 -9.78
CA ILE A 212 1.51 -26.45 -9.77
C ILE A 212 1.38 -25.91 -11.19
N ALA A 213 0.17 -25.92 -11.73
CA ALA A 213 -0.07 -25.34 -13.05
C ALA A 213 0.26 -23.83 -13.04
N GLN A 214 0.81 -23.34 -14.15
CA GLN A 214 0.94 -21.91 -14.36
C GLN A 214 -0.45 -21.26 -14.34
N GLY A 215 -0.54 -20.11 -13.70
CA GLY A 215 -1.74 -19.28 -13.66
C GLY A 215 -1.87 -18.42 -14.93
N ASP A 216 -2.87 -17.54 -14.94
CA ASP A 216 -3.02 -16.54 -15.99
C ASP A 216 -2.19 -15.28 -15.64
N PRO A 217 -1.11 -14.96 -16.38
CA PRO A 217 -0.30 -13.77 -16.13
C PRO A 217 -1.04 -12.46 -16.45
N HIS A 218 -2.15 -12.51 -17.19
CA HIS A 218 -2.96 -11.34 -17.54
C HIS A 218 -4.18 -11.16 -16.62
N GLN A 219 -4.30 -11.96 -15.56
CA GLN A 219 -5.39 -11.85 -14.60
C GLN A 219 -5.38 -10.47 -13.93
N ASP A 220 -6.56 -9.83 -13.87
CA ASP A 220 -6.76 -8.61 -13.08
C ASP A 220 -6.72 -8.95 -11.59
N TYR A 221 -5.49 -8.95 -11.08
CA TYR A 221 -5.17 -9.19 -9.68
C TYR A 221 -5.89 -8.20 -8.75
N GLY A 222 -6.09 -6.95 -9.18
CA GLY A 222 -6.72 -5.89 -8.40
C GLY A 222 -8.21 -6.15 -8.11
N ALA A 223 -8.86 -6.99 -8.93
CA ALA A 223 -10.26 -7.38 -8.77
C ALA A 223 -10.46 -8.66 -7.95
N MET A 224 -9.40 -9.37 -7.56
CA MET A 224 -9.52 -10.65 -6.84
C MET A 224 -9.92 -10.46 -5.38
N PRO A 225 -10.68 -11.40 -4.79
CA PRO A 225 -11.01 -11.36 -3.37
C PRO A 225 -9.79 -11.69 -2.50
N SER A 226 -9.81 -11.25 -1.25
CA SER A 226 -8.83 -11.66 -0.23
C SER A 226 -9.18 -13.03 0.36
N ALA A 227 -8.19 -13.92 0.46
CA ALA A 227 -8.34 -15.21 1.13
C ALA A 227 -8.60 -15.09 2.64
N PHE A 228 -8.20 -13.98 3.28
CA PHE A 228 -8.29 -13.80 4.73
C PHE A 228 -9.69 -13.41 5.22
N GLY A 229 -10.67 -13.31 4.30
CA GLY A 229 -12.03 -12.87 4.59
C GLY A 229 -12.19 -11.35 4.43
N PRO A 230 -13.39 -10.82 4.68
CA PRO A 230 -13.59 -9.37 4.71
C PRO A 230 -12.69 -8.79 5.79
N PRO A 231 -11.97 -7.69 5.52
CA PRO A 231 -11.16 -7.04 6.56
C PRO A 231 -12.05 -6.74 7.77
N GLY A 232 -11.46 -6.69 8.97
CA GLY A 232 -12.10 -6.02 10.12
C GLY A 232 -12.52 -4.59 9.74
N PRO A 233 -13.23 -3.82 10.59
CA PRO A 233 -13.76 -2.51 10.22
C PRO A 233 -12.69 -1.67 9.51
N ALA A 234 -12.81 -1.58 8.18
CA ALA A 234 -11.73 -1.12 7.34
C ALA A 234 -11.63 0.39 7.52
N ARG A 235 -10.41 0.89 7.67
CA ARG A 235 -10.19 2.33 7.72
C ARG A 235 -10.52 2.87 6.34
N GLU A 236 -11.63 3.57 6.21
CA GLU A 236 -11.99 4.18 4.93
C GLU A 236 -11.05 5.36 4.65
N MET A 237 -10.68 5.54 3.39
CA MET A 237 -9.96 6.71 2.90
C MET A 237 -10.64 7.18 1.61
N GLU A 238 -10.93 8.47 1.55
CA GLU A 238 -11.37 9.12 0.32
C GLU A 238 -10.14 9.59 -0.48
N VAL A 239 -9.98 9.10 -1.70
CA VAL A 239 -9.01 9.64 -2.67
C VAL A 239 -9.81 10.33 -3.77
N SER A 240 -9.64 11.63 -3.91
CA SER A 240 -10.38 12.43 -4.88
C SER A 240 -9.44 13.15 -5.83
N VAL A 241 -9.80 13.21 -7.11
CA VAL A 241 -8.98 13.84 -8.15
C VAL A 241 -9.64 15.14 -8.60
N LEU A 242 -8.88 16.24 -8.59
CA LEU A 242 -9.24 17.47 -9.28
C LEU A 242 -8.26 17.69 -10.43
N ALA A 243 -8.67 17.26 -11.61
CA ALA A 243 -7.92 17.39 -12.85
C ALA A 243 -8.85 17.79 -14.01
N CYS A 244 -8.27 18.16 -15.15
CA CYS A 244 -9.03 18.25 -16.39
C CYS A 244 -9.35 16.85 -16.94
N SER A 245 -10.30 16.79 -17.86
CA SER A 245 -10.53 15.70 -18.82
C SER A 245 -10.01 16.12 -20.19
N GLN A 246 -9.96 15.19 -21.15
CA GLN A 246 -9.64 15.54 -22.54
C GLN A 246 -10.63 16.53 -23.18
N SER A 247 -11.89 16.59 -22.70
CA SER A 247 -12.93 17.45 -23.28
C SER A 247 -12.91 18.91 -22.80
N ASP A 248 -12.12 19.25 -21.78
CA ASP A 248 -12.16 20.55 -21.11
C ASP A 248 -10.76 21.07 -20.75
N LEU A 249 -9.79 20.79 -21.61
CA LEU A 249 -8.41 21.27 -21.47
C LEU A 249 -8.30 22.78 -21.75
N PRO A 250 -7.44 23.49 -21.01
CA PRO A 250 -7.04 24.85 -21.37
C PRO A 250 -6.38 24.91 -22.76
N GLN A 251 -6.45 26.07 -23.41
CA GLN A 251 -6.00 26.24 -24.80
C GLN A 251 -4.53 25.86 -25.06
N ASP A 252 -3.67 26.02 -24.06
CA ASP A 252 -2.22 25.75 -24.15
C ASP A 252 -1.82 24.38 -23.56
N ARG A 253 -2.77 23.46 -23.39
CA ARG A 253 -2.54 22.16 -22.76
C ARG A 253 -2.85 21.00 -23.70
N GLY A 254 -1.84 20.18 -23.99
CA GLY A 254 -1.99 18.95 -24.77
C GLY A 254 -2.75 17.84 -24.02
N PRO A 255 -3.33 16.87 -24.76
CA PRO A 255 -4.19 15.83 -24.18
C PRO A 255 -3.43 14.63 -23.60
N ASP A 256 -2.12 14.50 -23.84
CA ASP A 256 -1.34 13.28 -23.56
C ASP A 256 -1.35 12.84 -22.10
N CYS A 257 -1.55 13.78 -21.16
CA CYS A 257 -1.62 13.49 -19.73
C CYS A 257 -3.04 13.24 -19.21
N TYR A 258 -4.06 13.25 -20.07
CA TYR A 258 -5.47 13.23 -19.69
C TYR A 258 -6.23 12.13 -20.42
N GLY A 259 -7.25 11.59 -19.77
CA GLY A 259 -8.21 10.66 -20.37
C GLY A 259 -9.63 11.23 -20.43
N PRO A 260 -10.63 10.41 -20.77
CA PRO A 260 -12.02 10.84 -20.86
C PRO A 260 -12.59 11.33 -19.53
N ARG A 261 -12.03 10.93 -18.39
CA ARG A 261 -12.44 11.38 -17.06
C ARG A 261 -11.28 12.06 -16.32
N PRO A 262 -11.56 12.98 -15.37
CA PRO A 262 -10.51 13.59 -14.53
C PRO A 262 -9.65 12.56 -13.78
N ARG A 263 -10.21 11.42 -13.38
CA ARG A 263 -9.47 10.35 -12.70
C ARG A 263 -8.42 9.66 -13.57
N ASP A 264 -8.54 9.76 -14.89
CA ASP A 264 -7.61 9.15 -15.85
C ASP A 264 -6.34 10.01 -16.02
N TRP A 265 -6.26 11.15 -15.33
CA TRP A 265 -5.12 12.05 -15.34
C TRP A 265 -3.83 11.35 -14.89
N ASN A 266 -2.78 11.54 -15.70
CA ASN A 266 -1.45 11.02 -15.47
C ASN A 266 -0.39 12.12 -15.76
N PRO A 267 0.04 12.87 -14.72
CA PRO A 267 1.03 13.93 -14.88
C PRO A 267 2.44 13.41 -15.19
N TYR A 268 2.70 12.11 -15.06
CA TYR A 268 4.02 11.50 -15.25
C TYR A 268 4.15 10.75 -16.58
N HIS A 269 3.18 10.92 -17.49
CA HIS A 269 3.33 10.46 -18.88
C HIS A 269 4.53 11.15 -19.57
N PRO A 270 5.31 10.45 -20.43
CA PRO A 270 5.18 9.04 -20.81
C PRO A 270 5.94 8.06 -19.90
N LYS A 271 6.62 8.53 -18.84
CA LYS A 271 7.38 7.64 -17.93
C LYS A 271 6.50 6.66 -17.16
N SER A 272 5.21 6.99 -17.03
CA SER A 272 4.16 6.09 -16.57
C SER A 272 3.04 6.10 -17.59
N SER A 273 2.45 4.95 -17.87
CA SER A 273 1.26 4.78 -18.72
C SER A 273 -0.04 4.68 -17.90
N ARG A 274 0.05 4.62 -16.56
CA ARG A 274 -1.09 4.42 -15.66
C ARG A 274 -1.60 5.75 -15.06
N PRO A 275 -2.92 5.93 -14.88
CA PRO A 275 -3.47 7.06 -14.13
C PRO A 275 -2.90 7.17 -12.73
N LEU A 276 -2.66 8.40 -12.27
CA LEU A 276 -2.07 8.64 -10.96
C LEU A 276 -2.99 8.21 -9.81
N ALA A 277 -4.31 8.34 -9.99
CA ALA A 277 -5.30 7.92 -9.00
C ALA A 277 -5.17 6.44 -8.66
N ASP A 278 -4.98 5.60 -9.66
CA ASP A 278 -4.86 4.15 -9.48
C ASP A 278 -3.56 3.79 -8.75
N HIS A 279 -2.46 4.48 -9.07
CA HIS A 279 -1.19 4.34 -8.33
C HIS A 279 -1.35 4.76 -6.86
N ALA A 280 -2.06 5.86 -6.60
CA ALA A 280 -2.35 6.31 -5.23
C ALA A 280 -3.21 5.30 -4.46
N VAL A 281 -4.23 4.72 -5.10
CA VAL A 281 -5.12 3.71 -4.49
C VAL A 281 -4.31 2.52 -3.99
N ASP A 282 -3.39 2.00 -4.79
CA ASP A 282 -2.59 0.84 -4.39
C ASP A 282 -1.68 1.19 -3.20
N LEU A 283 -1.04 2.36 -3.23
CA LEU A 283 -0.22 2.82 -2.11
C LEU A 283 -1.04 3.00 -0.83
N VAL A 284 -2.27 3.52 -0.93
CA VAL A 284 -3.16 3.70 0.22
C VAL A 284 -3.70 2.35 0.74
N ARG A 285 -4.05 1.41 -0.16
CA ARG A 285 -4.44 0.05 0.22
C ARG A 285 -3.33 -0.68 0.96
N ASN A 286 -2.08 -0.47 0.55
CA ASN A 286 -0.92 -1.02 1.23
C ASN A 286 -0.67 -0.40 2.62
N LEU A 287 -1.37 0.69 2.97
CA LEU A 287 -1.38 1.28 4.32
C LEU A 287 -2.57 0.78 5.16
N ASP A 288 -3.21 -0.31 4.73
CA ASP A 288 -4.37 -0.96 5.37
C ASP A 288 -5.65 -0.08 5.38
N TYR A 289 -5.88 0.67 4.29
CA TYR A 289 -7.12 1.44 4.09
C TYR A 289 -7.98 0.88 2.95
N ARG A 290 -9.30 0.93 3.13
CA ARG A 290 -10.25 0.76 2.03
C ARG A 290 -10.45 2.10 1.34
N VAL A 291 -10.16 2.13 0.04
CA VAL A 291 -10.17 3.38 -0.72
C VAL A 291 -11.48 3.56 -1.49
N ARG A 292 -12.10 4.73 -1.33
CA ARG A 292 -13.12 5.26 -2.25
C ARG A 292 -12.47 6.27 -3.18
N VAL A 293 -12.54 6.03 -4.48
CA VAL A 293 -11.99 6.93 -5.49
C VAL A 293 -13.12 7.76 -6.10
N GLY A 294 -12.96 9.08 -6.07
CA GLY A 294 -13.93 10.04 -6.56
C GLY A 294 -13.33 11.12 -7.45
N GLU A 295 -14.21 11.96 -7.98
CA GLU A 295 -13.84 13.16 -8.74
C GLU A 295 -14.25 14.35 -7.89
N PHE A 296 -13.30 15.21 -7.55
CA PHE A 296 -13.50 16.21 -6.50
C PHE A 296 -14.62 17.19 -6.84
N GLU A 297 -14.76 17.53 -8.12
CA GLU A 297 -15.82 18.40 -8.62
C GLU A 297 -17.20 17.74 -8.50
N ALA A 298 -17.33 16.47 -8.87
CA ALA A 298 -18.59 15.73 -8.79
C ALA A 298 -19.01 15.41 -7.34
N ASP A 299 -18.02 15.14 -6.48
CA ASP A 299 -18.24 14.79 -5.08
C ASP A 299 -18.22 16.01 -4.13
N ALA A 300 -18.04 17.23 -4.65
CA ALA A 300 -17.79 18.44 -3.86
C ALA A 300 -18.83 18.68 -2.76
N GLU A 301 -20.12 18.51 -3.06
CA GLU A 301 -21.19 18.73 -2.08
C GLU A 301 -21.13 17.74 -0.91
N ARG A 302 -20.71 16.50 -1.16
CA ARG A 302 -20.51 15.49 -0.10
C ARG A 302 -19.22 15.75 0.67
N LEU A 303 -18.12 16.07 -0.01
CA LEU A 303 -16.79 16.22 0.59
C LEU A 303 -16.64 17.54 1.36
N LEU A 304 -17.39 18.56 0.97
CA LEU A 304 -17.39 19.89 1.58
C LEU A 304 -18.61 20.12 2.48
N ALA A 305 -19.49 19.13 2.66
CA ALA A 305 -20.58 19.24 3.63
C ALA A 305 -20.05 19.55 5.03
N ALA A 306 -20.78 20.38 5.77
CA ALA A 306 -20.42 20.82 7.13
C ALA A 306 -20.57 19.73 8.20
N ASP A 307 -21.09 18.56 7.82
CA ASP A 307 -21.24 17.43 8.73
C ASP A 307 -19.89 16.81 9.10
N SER A 308 -19.88 16.05 10.20
CA SER A 308 -18.67 15.40 10.69
C SER A 308 -18.01 14.52 9.62
N PRO A 309 -16.67 14.48 9.59
CA PRO A 309 -15.96 13.79 8.52
C PRO A 309 -16.34 12.30 8.50
N GLN A 310 -16.66 11.79 7.31
CA GLN A 310 -16.99 10.37 7.11
C GLN A 310 -15.72 9.51 7.08
N ALA A 311 -14.66 10.02 6.46
CA ALA A 311 -13.35 9.38 6.37
C ALA A 311 -12.25 10.46 6.26
N PRO A 312 -10.97 10.13 6.55
CA PRO A 312 -9.84 10.93 6.09
C PRO A 312 -9.86 11.05 4.55
N GLY A 313 -9.35 12.17 4.04
CA GLY A 313 -9.35 12.48 2.61
C GLY A 313 -7.96 12.80 2.06
N LEU A 314 -7.78 12.52 0.78
CA LEU A 314 -6.61 12.85 -0.02
C LEU A 314 -7.06 13.46 -1.36
N LEU A 315 -6.71 14.72 -1.61
CA LEU A 315 -6.93 15.40 -2.88
C LEU A 315 -5.67 15.29 -3.75
N LEU A 316 -5.80 14.71 -4.94
CA LEU A 316 -4.81 14.81 -6.00
C LEU A 316 -5.15 16.02 -6.87
N LEU A 317 -4.32 17.06 -6.82
CA LEU A 317 -4.60 18.34 -7.45
C LEU A 317 -3.72 18.58 -8.68
N ASP A 318 -4.34 18.66 -9.85
CA ASP A 318 -3.71 19.19 -11.06
C ASP A 318 -3.73 20.73 -11.04
N ARG A 319 -2.59 21.35 -11.27
CA ARG A 319 -2.50 22.82 -11.34
C ARG A 319 -3.21 23.37 -12.57
N TRP A 320 -3.23 22.64 -13.68
CA TRP A 320 -3.91 23.06 -14.91
C TRP A 320 -5.42 23.15 -14.73
N ALA A 321 -6.00 22.32 -13.86
CA ALA A 321 -7.42 22.37 -13.54
C ALA A 321 -7.83 23.70 -12.89
N LEU A 322 -6.89 24.44 -12.28
CA LEU A 322 -7.17 25.73 -11.65
C LEU A 322 -7.32 26.88 -12.64
N ASP A 323 -7.13 26.66 -13.94
CA ASP A 323 -7.46 27.66 -14.97
C ASP A 323 -8.97 28.01 -14.91
N ALA A 324 -9.81 26.98 -14.70
CA ALA A 324 -11.26 27.13 -14.52
C ALA A 324 -11.61 27.89 -13.22
N PRO A 325 -12.37 29.01 -13.27
CA PRO A 325 -12.77 29.77 -12.09
C PRO A 325 -13.54 28.96 -11.03
N HIS A 326 -14.43 28.07 -11.47
CA HIS A 326 -15.24 27.24 -10.57
C HIS A 326 -14.38 26.28 -9.73
N ARG A 327 -13.37 25.64 -10.33
CA ARG A 327 -12.45 24.73 -9.62
C ARG A 327 -11.61 25.45 -8.57
N ARG A 328 -11.19 26.69 -8.86
CA ARG A 328 -10.54 27.56 -7.87
C ARG A 328 -11.45 27.85 -6.67
N GLU A 329 -12.75 28.00 -6.89
CA GLU A 329 -13.72 28.19 -5.81
C GLU A 329 -13.85 26.94 -4.95
N LEU A 330 -13.94 25.75 -5.55
CA LEU A 330 -13.99 24.49 -4.82
C LEU A 330 -12.77 24.27 -3.92
N VAL A 331 -11.56 24.54 -4.44
CA VAL A 331 -10.33 24.45 -3.65
C VAL A 331 -10.32 25.49 -2.52
N ARG A 332 -10.80 26.71 -2.78
CA ARG A 332 -10.92 27.74 -1.73
C ARG A 332 -11.94 27.34 -0.67
N ARG A 333 -13.09 26.76 -1.03
CA ARG A 333 -14.07 26.21 -0.08
C ARG A 333 -13.48 25.11 0.79
N LEU A 334 -12.70 24.19 0.20
CA LEU A 334 -11.98 23.15 0.95
C LEU A 334 -11.07 23.75 2.01
N CYS A 335 -10.37 24.83 1.66
CA CYS A 335 -9.38 25.47 2.52
C CYS A 335 -9.97 26.49 3.52
N ALA A 336 -11.14 27.06 3.22
CA ALA A 336 -11.74 28.12 4.04
C ALA A 336 -12.32 27.61 5.37
N GLU A 337 -12.77 26.37 5.42
CA GLU A 337 -13.12 25.70 6.68
C GLU A 337 -11.96 24.80 7.12
N GLU A 338 -11.69 24.75 8.42
CA GLU A 338 -10.65 23.86 8.98
C GLU A 338 -11.02 22.39 8.75
N ARG A 339 -10.56 21.83 7.62
CA ARG A 339 -10.67 20.40 7.26
C ARG A 339 -9.29 19.75 7.22
N PRO A 340 -8.56 19.68 8.36
CA PRO A 340 -7.19 19.18 8.37
C PRO A 340 -7.07 17.67 8.13
N TRP A 341 -8.19 16.94 8.18
CA TRP A 341 -8.29 15.54 7.80
C TRP A 341 -8.28 15.30 6.28
N PHE A 342 -8.15 16.34 5.45
CA PHE A 342 -8.18 16.22 3.99
C PHE A 342 -6.86 16.63 3.33
N SER A 343 -5.84 15.78 3.30
CA SER A 343 -4.52 16.10 2.75
C SER A 343 -4.57 16.51 1.26
N VAL A 344 -3.72 17.43 0.82
CA VAL A 344 -3.62 17.86 -0.59
C VAL A 344 -2.25 17.53 -1.15
N MET A 345 -2.21 16.68 -2.17
CA MET A 345 -1.00 16.34 -2.91
C MET A 345 -1.00 17.00 -4.28
N ILE A 346 0.14 17.59 -4.66
CA ILE A 346 0.27 18.40 -5.88
C ILE A 346 1.39 17.83 -6.76
N PRO A 347 1.08 16.86 -7.64
CA PRO A 347 1.96 16.42 -8.72
C PRO A 347 2.42 17.58 -9.61
N TRP A 348 3.69 17.57 -10.02
CA TRP A 348 4.23 18.59 -10.90
C TRP A 348 5.45 18.08 -11.68
N ASN A 349 5.23 17.42 -12.81
CA ASN A 349 6.30 16.91 -13.64
C ASN A 349 7.08 18.07 -14.29
N ARG A 350 8.30 18.32 -13.81
CA ARG A 350 9.17 19.39 -14.32
C ARG A 350 9.74 19.09 -15.71
N GLU A 351 9.63 17.85 -16.19
CA GLU A 351 10.07 17.49 -17.54
C GLU A 351 9.01 17.79 -18.61
N ASP A 352 7.77 18.09 -18.21
CA ASP A 352 6.71 18.51 -19.13
C ASP A 352 6.99 19.93 -19.67
N PRO A 353 7.23 20.11 -20.98
CA PRO A 353 7.53 21.41 -21.57
C PRO A 353 6.39 22.44 -21.44
N GLU A 354 5.14 22.01 -21.56
CA GLU A 354 3.96 22.90 -21.48
C GLU A 354 3.81 23.42 -20.04
N SER A 355 3.94 22.52 -19.06
CA SER A 355 3.90 22.86 -17.64
C SER A 355 5.04 23.81 -17.25
N ARG A 356 6.24 23.63 -17.81
CA ARG A 356 7.38 24.55 -17.59
C ARG A 356 7.12 25.98 -18.08
N GLN A 357 6.45 26.15 -19.21
CA GLN A 357 6.18 27.49 -19.77
C GLN A 357 5.26 28.32 -18.88
N ARG A 358 4.28 27.70 -18.23
CA ARG A 358 3.30 28.37 -17.34
C ARG A 358 3.56 28.15 -15.84
N GLU A 359 4.71 27.61 -15.45
CA GLU A 359 5.00 27.25 -14.05
C GLU A 359 4.76 28.39 -13.06
N GLY A 360 5.29 29.59 -13.35
CA GLY A 360 5.15 30.74 -12.48
C GLY A 360 3.70 31.20 -12.28
N GLU A 361 2.89 31.13 -13.34
CA GLU A 361 1.47 31.49 -13.30
C GLU A 361 0.66 30.46 -12.53
N LEU A 362 0.76 29.18 -12.91
CA LEU A 362 0.04 28.06 -12.31
C LEU A 362 0.40 27.90 -10.83
N ASN A 363 1.66 28.09 -10.46
CA ASN A 363 2.08 28.09 -9.06
C ASN A 363 1.43 29.25 -8.28
N ARG A 364 1.42 30.48 -8.82
CA ARG A 364 0.75 31.62 -8.16
C ARG A 364 -0.74 31.38 -7.96
N VAL A 365 -1.43 30.83 -8.96
CA VAL A 365 -2.86 30.49 -8.87
C VAL A 365 -3.10 29.39 -7.83
N THR A 366 -2.24 28.39 -7.78
CA THR A 366 -2.29 27.30 -6.80
C THR A 366 -2.11 27.83 -5.37
N GLU A 367 -1.05 28.62 -5.14
CA GLU A 367 -0.80 29.23 -3.83
C GLU A 367 -1.94 30.14 -3.38
N ARG A 368 -2.50 30.96 -4.28
CA ARG A 368 -3.64 31.82 -3.95
C ARG A 368 -4.88 31.00 -3.59
N SER A 369 -5.11 29.88 -4.26
CA SER A 369 -6.27 29.02 -4.00
C SER A 369 -6.14 28.25 -2.69
N LEU A 370 -4.91 27.90 -2.31
CA LEU A 370 -4.58 27.17 -1.08
C LEU A 370 -4.19 28.09 0.08
N ALA A 371 -4.13 29.41 -0.12
CA ALA A 371 -3.71 30.39 0.88
C ALA A 371 -4.45 30.30 2.23
N PRO A 372 -5.78 30.03 2.28
CA PRO A 372 -6.47 29.86 3.56
C PRO A 372 -5.95 28.70 4.42
N ARG A 373 -5.12 27.82 3.83
CA ARG A 373 -4.62 26.56 4.42
C ARG A 373 -3.17 26.62 4.90
N LEU A 374 -2.54 27.79 4.92
CA LEU A 374 -1.10 27.93 5.18
C LEU A 374 -0.69 27.73 6.65
N GLU A 375 -1.63 27.56 7.58
CA GLU A 375 -1.35 27.35 8.99
C GLU A 375 -1.06 25.87 9.31
N GLU A 376 -0.17 25.57 10.27
CA GLU A 376 0.21 24.20 10.66
C GLU A 376 -0.99 23.32 11.09
N ARG A 377 -2.11 23.94 11.44
CA ARG A 377 -3.35 23.27 11.85
C ARG A 377 -4.18 22.76 10.69
N SER A 378 -3.88 23.13 9.44
CA SER A 378 -4.74 22.88 8.29
C SER A 378 -4.49 21.56 7.56
N GLY A 379 -3.68 20.65 8.10
CA GLY A 379 -3.39 19.31 7.53
C GLY A 379 -2.25 19.29 6.50
N HIS A 380 -1.95 18.11 5.95
CA HIS A 380 -0.82 17.94 5.02
C HIS A 380 -1.08 18.59 3.66
N ARG A 381 -0.06 19.28 3.14
CA ARG A 381 -0.04 19.85 1.80
C ARG A 381 1.36 19.69 1.20
N THR A 382 1.44 19.24 -0.05
CA THR A 382 2.70 19.26 -0.80
C THR A 382 3.25 20.69 -0.89
N PRO A 383 4.56 20.92 -0.64
CA PRO A 383 5.19 22.22 -0.80
C PRO A 383 5.03 22.79 -2.22
N SER A 384 5.18 24.11 -2.38
CA SER A 384 4.99 24.84 -3.65
C SER A 384 5.78 24.28 -4.84
N GLY A 385 6.91 23.62 -4.59
CA GLY A 385 7.72 22.97 -5.62
C GLY A 385 7.06 21.78 -6.32
N GLY A 386 5.95 21.27 -5.78
CA GLY A 386 5.24 20.10 -6.27
C GLY A 386 6.04 18.80 -6.16
N LEU A 387 5.42 17.70 -6.57
CA LEU A 387 6.04 16.38 -6.64
C LEU A 387 6.59 16.14 -8.05
N PRO A 388 7.93 16.18 -8.27
CA PRO A 388 8.52 16.19 -9.61
C PRO A 388 8.50 14.84 -10.33
N THR A 389 8.42 13.73 -9.58
CA THR A 389 8.49 12.38 -10.12
C THR A 389 7.47 11.49 -9.43
N LEU A 390 7.11 10.38 -10.11
CA LEU A 390 6.26 9.34 -9.51
C LEU A 390 6.92 8.74 -8.25
N GLU A 391 8.26 8.68 -8.20
CA GLU A 391 9.01 8.27 -7.00
C GLU A 391 8.82 9.23 -5.82
N ALA A 392 8.98 10.53 -6.04
CA ALA A 392 8.74 11.54 -5.01
C ALA A 392 7.29 11.46 -4.50
N PHE A 393 6.33 11.22 -5.41
CA PHE A 393 4.93 11.01 -5.05
C PHE A 393 4.75 9.78 -4.15
N SER A 394 5.30 8.63 -4.53
CA SER A 394 5.23 7.41 -3.72
C SER A 394 5.87 7.59 -2.34
N GLN A 395 6.95 8.36 -2.24
CA GLN A 395 7.64 8.63 -0.98
C GLN A 395 6.84 9.59 -0.06
N GLU A 396 6.12 10.57 -0.61
CA GLU A 396 5.35 11.54 0.17
C GLU A 396 4.00 11.01 0.63
N LEU A 397 3.32 10.18 -0.18
CA LEU A 397 1.95 9.72 0.06
C LEU A 397 1.72 9.10 1.45
N PRO A 398 2.58 8.22 1.99
CA PRO A 398 2.38 7.66 3.33
C PRO A 398 2.34 8.71 4.44
N GLY A 399 3.12 9.79 4.30
CA GLY A 399 3.09 10.93 5.22
C GLY A 399 1.76 11.69 5.15
N ALA A 400 1.29 11.95 3.92
CA ALA A 400 0.02 12.63 3.67
C ALA A 400 -1.18 11.85 4.23
N VAL A 401 -1.21 10.53 4.02
CA VAL A 401 -2.24 9.62 4.54
C VAL A 401 -2.26 9.63 6.07
N LYS A 402 -1.10 9.50 6.71
CA LYS A 402 -0.99 9.51 8.18
C LYS A 402 -1.40 10.85 8.79
N ALA A 403 -1.10 11.96 8.11
CA ALA A 403 -1.53 13.28 8.55
C ALA A 403 -3.05 13.43 8.49
N ALA A 404 -3.67 13.08 7.35
CA ALA A 404 -5.13 13.10 7.17
C ALA A 404 -5.82 12.26 8.25
N ASP A 405 -5.35 11.04 8.44
CA ASP A 405 -5.89 10.10 9.41
C ASP A 405 -5.74 10.56 10.87
N ARG A 406 -4.58 11.12 11.24
CA ARG A 406 -4.39 11.69 12.57
C ARG A 406 -5.38 12.82 12.86
N HIS A 407 -5.56 13.72 11.88
CA HIS A 407 -6.52 14.81 12.02
C HIS A 407 -7.96 14.29 12.02
N TYR A 408 -8.26 13.27 11.21
CA TYR A 408 -9.57 12.63 11.20
C TYR A 408 -9.90 12.06 12.59
N ALA A 409 -9.00 11.28 13.18
CA ALA A 409 -9.21 10.69 14.51
C ALA A 409 -9.44 11.76 15.60
N ALA A 410 -8.85 12.95 15.45
CA ALA A 410 -9.04 14.07 16.38
C ALA A 410 -10.38 14.82 16.20
N HIS A 411 -11.01 14.74 15.03
CA HIS A 411 -12.22 15.51 14.68
C HIS A 411 -13.47 14.64 14.40
N ALA A 412 -13.30 13.32 14.28
CA ALA A 412 -14.40 12.39 14.11
C ALA A 412 -15.25 12.31 15.39
N ARG A 413 -16.57 12.21 15.23
CA ARG A 413 -17.49 12.01 16.37
C ARG A 413 -17.18 10.66 17.02
N THR A 414 -16.73 10.70 18.26
CA THR A 414 -16.59 9.49 19.08
C THR A 414 -17.98 9.08 19.58
N TYR A 415 -18.41 7.87 19.23
CA TYR A 415 -19.51 7.20 19.90
C TYR A 415 -18.90 6.27 20.96
N PRO A 416 -18.69 6.73 22.20
CA PRO A 416 -18.31 5.81 23.27
C PRO A 416 -19.38 4.72 23.37
N PRO A 417 -18.99 3.46 23.62
CA PRO A 417 -19.95 2.38 23.77
C PRO A 417 -20.98 2.76 24.85
N GLN A 418 -22.26 2.53 24.58
CA GLN A 418 -23.31 2.73 25.58
C GLN A 418 -23.07 1.75 26.73
N GLY A 419 -22.63 2.28 27.87
CA GLY A 419 -22.37 1.56 29.10
C GLY A 419 -22.05 2.55 30.22
N PRO A 420 -22.16 2.15 31.50
CA PRO A 420 -21.72 3.01 32.60
C PRO A 420 -20.26 3.41 32.37
N SER A 421 -19.96 4.69 32.54
CA SER A 421 -18.60 5.22 32.44
C SER A 421 -17.73 4.57 33.51
N ASP A 422 -17.00 3.53 33.12
CA ASP A 422 -15.96 2.97 33.98
C ASP A 422 -14.95 4.09 34.31
N PRO A 423 -14.57 4.26 35.59
CA PRO A 423 -13.69 5.35 35.99
C PRO A 423 -12.36 5.24 35.25
N ILE A 424 -12.02 6.30 34.52
CA ILE A 424 -10.78 6.45 33.75
C ILE A 424 -9.59 6.15 34.70
N PRO A 425 -8.70 5.20 34.37
CA PRO A 425 -7.54 4.91 35.21
C PRO A 425 -6.66 6.15 35.30
N ARG A 426 -6.37 6.60 36.53
CA ARG A 426 -5.36 7.63 36.78
C ARG A 426 -4.06 6.95 37.21
N VAL A 427 -2.96 7.38 36.62
CA VAL A 427 -1.62 7.01 37.10
C VAL A 427 -1.34 7.85 38.34
N LEU A 428 -1.31 7.19 39.50
CA LEU A 428 -0.87 7.80 40.75
C LEU A 428 0.62 7.49 40.96
N PRO A 429 1.34 8.28 41.78
CA PRO A 429 2.77 8.06 42.07
C PRO A 429 3.11 6.66 42.62
N SER A 430 2.11 5.88 43.04
CA SER A 430 2.23 4.53 43.59
C SER A 430 1.62 3.42 42.71
N GLY A 431 1.20 3.71 41.47
CA GLY A 431 0.63 2.72 40.53
C GLY A 431 -0.74 3.11 39.94
N ILE A 432 -1.33 2.21 39.15
CA ILE A 432 -2.66 2.38 38.53
C ILE A 432 -3.74 2.11 39.58
N GLY A 433 -4.58 3.10 39.88
CA GLY A 433 -5.73 2.97 40.77
C GLY A 433 -7.03 3.41 40.09
N TYR A 434 -8.13 2.67 40.35
CA TYR A 434 -9.48 3.04 39.92
C TYR A 434 -10.11 3.94 40.99
N GLY A 435 -10.47 5.18 40.62
CA GLY A 435 -11.10 6.12 41.53
C GLY A 435 -12.51 5.65 41.93
N ALA A 436 -12.84 5.69 43.21
CA ALA A 436 -14.17 5.38 43.72
C ALA A 436 -15.20 6.36 43.13
N GLY A 437 -16.24 5.81 42.48
CA GLY A 437 -17.35 6.58 41.92
C GLY A 437 -18.09 7.36 43.01
N VAL A 438 -18.33 8.65 42.76
CA VAL A 438 -19.21 9.47 43.60
C VAL A 438 -20.65 9.04 43.31
N PRO A 439 -21.45 8.64 44.33
CA PRO A 439 -22.84 8.27 44.09
C PRO A 439 -23.66 9.52 43.72
N ALA A 440 -24.48 9.37 42.67
CA ALA A 440 -25.45 10.36 42.25
C ALA A 440 -26.47 10.64 43.37
N SER A 441 -26.48 11.86 43.91
CA SER A 441 -27.54 12.30 44.81
C SER A 441 -28.78 12.67 44.02
N THR A 442 -29.84 11.91 44.24
CA THR A 442 -31.20 12.10 43.74
C THR A 442 -31.83 13.39 44.26
N ALA A 443 -32.61 14.03 43.38
CA ALA A 443 -33.46 15.16 43.70
C ALA A 443 -34.54 14.79 44.74
N ARG A 444 -34.80 15.69 45.70
CA ARG A 444 -36.09 15.83 46.38
C ARG A 444 -36.36 17.30 46.70
N ASP A 445 -37.51 17.76 46.21
CA ASP A 445 -38.22 18.96 46.65
C ASP A 445 -38.48 18.94 48.17
N ALA A 446 -38.37 20.11 48.81
CA ALA A 446 -39.27 20.53 49.88
C ALA A 446 -39.21 22.05 50.08
N ASP A 447 -40.38 22.64 49.93
CA ASP A 447 -40.83 23.99 50.26
C ASP A 447 -40.67 24.36 51.76
N GLN A 448 -40.82 25.66 52.03
CA GLN A 448 -41.05 26.36 53.31
C GLN A 448 -39.84 26.97 54.06
N GLY A 449 -39.69 28.29 53.90
CA GLY A 449 -40.32 29.21 54.85
C GLY A 449 -39.52 29.68 56.09
N LYS A 450 -39.36 31.02 56.14
CA LYS A 450 -39.13 31.92 57.30
C LYS A 450 -37.70 32.17 57.77
N GLY A 451 -37.38 33.47 57.84
CA GLY A 451 -36.97 34.05 59.13
C GLY A 451 -35.68 34.89 59.18
N ASN A 452 -35.76 36.10 58.63
CA ASN A 452 -35.40 37.38 59.26
C ASN A 452 -34.00 37.64 59.91
N ALA A 453 -33.55 38.88 59.67
CA ALA A 453 -32.65 39.73 60.46
C ALA A 453 -31.14 39.42 60.43
N ASP A 454 -30.21 40.37 60.45
CA ASP A 454 -30.19 41.85 60.35
C ASP A 454 -28.70 42.26 60.44
N LYS A 455 -28.38 43.50 60.02
CA LYS A 455 -27.14 44.27 60.18
C LYS A 455 -25.99 43.92 59.21
N GLY A 456 -25.44 44.83 58.44
CA GLY A 456 -25.56 46.29 58.42
C GLY A 456 -24.26 46.88 57.87
N GLN A 457 -24.40 47.72 56.84
CA GLN A 457 -23.76 49.04 56.70
C GLN A 457 -22.22 49.16 56.78
N VAL A 458 -21.48 50.02 56.07
CA VAL A 458 -21.73 51.18 55.17
C VAL A 458 -20.32 51.61 54.72
N SER A 459 -20.12 51.76 53.41
CA SER A 459 -19.81 53.02 52.69
C SER A 459 -18.39 53.59 52.84
N SER A 460 -17.75 53.89 51.71
CA SER A 460 -18.02 55.13 50.94
C SER A 460 -17.70 54.93 49.48
#